data_AF-A0A3M6VK87-F1
#
_entry.id   AF-A0A3M6VK87-F1
#
_cell.length_a   1.000
_cell.length_b   1.000
_cell.length_c   1.000
_cell.angle_alpha   90.00
_cell.angle_beta   90.00
_cell.angle_gamma   90.00
#
_symmetry.space_group_name_H-M   'P 1'
#
loop_
_entity.id
_entity.type
_entity.pdbx_description
1 polymer ?
#
loop_
_entity_poly.entity_id
_entity_poly.type
_entity_poly.pdbx_seq_one_letter_code
_entity_poly.pdbx_strand_id
1 'polypeptide(L)'
;MAQWRRFAFFDKEVLKDASGPWMKGVDITSMSANRGLICVGDADGFVHLANRSLDPCRFQAHELFVSHVVMMKRSNVLVTIGDGIDPRSEELREQSKAIAEAGRTPNAEDVRAIKTNNF
;
A
#
# COMPACT_ATOMS: atom_id res chain seq x y z
N MET A 1 -46.42 -0.56 6.98
CA MET A 1 -45.20 -1.26 7.44
C MET A 1 -44.00 -0.49 6.92
N ALA A 2 -43.07 -0.05 7.78
CA ALA A 2 -41.91 0.72 7.35
C ALA A 2 -40.81 -0.21 6.83
N GLN A 3 -40.51 -0.14 5.53
CA GLN A 3 -39.41 -0.89 4.92
C GLN A 3 -38.10 -0.13 5.15
N TRP A 4 -37.19 -0.73 5.92
CA TRP A 4 -35.86 -0.16 6.15
C TRP A 4 -35.06 -0.16 4.85
N ARG A 5 -34.66 1.02 4.36
CA ARG A 5 -33.80 1.15 3.18
C ARG A 5 -32.35 0.98 3.61
N ARG A 6 -31.66 0.03 2.98
CA ARG A 6 -30.21 -0.14 3.15
C ARG A 6 -29.50 0.81 2.20
N PHE A 7 -28.76 1.78 2.74
CA PHE A 7 -27.93 2.69 1.96
C PHE A 7 -26.50 2.16 1.90
N ALA A 8 -25.93 2.05 0.69
CA ALA A 8 -24.52 1.81 0.50
C ALA A 8 -23.81 3.18 0.51
N PHE A 9 -23.11 3.48 1.60
CA PHE A 9 -22.41 4.76 1.77
C PHE A 9 -21.01 4.77 1.13
N PHE A 10 -20.50 3.61 0.73
CA PHE A 10 -19.14 3.45 0.26
C PHE A 10 -19.08 2.38 -0.83
N ASP A 11 -18.29 2.68 -1.86
CA ASP A 11 -17.84 1.70 -2.84
C ASP A 11 -16.46 1.19 -2.44
N LYS A 12 -16.24 -0.11 -2.65
CA LYS A 12 -14.94 -0.75 -2.45
C LYS A 12 -14.38 -1.12 -3.82
N GLU A 13 -13.23 -0.56 -4.14
CA GLU A 13 -12.50 -0.84 -5.37
C GLU A 13 -11.07 -1.28 -5.05
N VAL A 14 -10.55 -2.23 -5.83
CA VAL A 14 -9.13 -2.59 -5.77
C VAL A 14 -8.38 -1.66 -6.70
N LEU A 15 -7.46 -0.86 -6.15
CA LEU A 15 -6.59 0.00 -6.93
C LEU A 15 -5.67 -0.85 -7.81
N LYS A 16 -5.58 -0.53 -9.09
CA LYS A 16 -4.76 -1.25 -10.07
C LYS A 16 -3.86 -0.27 -10.81
N ASP A 17 -2.57 -0.56 -10.87
CA ASP A 17 -1.62 0.09 -11.76
C ASP A 17 -1.50 -0.70 -13.09
N ALA A 18 -0.57 -0.29 -13.96
CA ALA A 18 -0.34 -0.95 -15.25
C ALA A 18 0.08 -2.43 -15.13
N SER A 19 0.57 -2.86 -13.95
CA SER A 19 1.09 -4.20 -13.68
C SER A 19 0.15 -5.07 -12.83
N GLY A 20 -0.98 -4.55 -12.37
CA GLY A 20 -1.95 -5.28 -11.56
C GLY A 20 -2.35 -4.51 -10.30
N PRO A 21 -2.69 -5.19 -9.19
CA PRO A 21 -3.04 -4.51 -7.94
C PRO A 21 -1.93 -3.58 -7.48
N TRP A 22 -2.26 -2.32 -7.22
CA TRP A 22 -1.33 -1.33 -6.71
C TRP A 22 -0.85 -1.74 -5.31
N MET A 23 0.44 -1.51 -5.02
CA MET A 23 1.12 -1.95 -3.78
C MET A 23 1.17 -3.47 -3.57
N LYS A 24 1.01 -4.27 -4.65
CA LYS A 24 1.26 -5.71 -4.59
C LYS A 24 2.69 -5.96 -4.10
N GLY A 25 2.79 -6.69 -2.99
CA GLY A 25 4.07 -7.09 -2.44
C GLY A 25 4.71 -6.12 -1.44
N VAL A 26 3.94 -5.16 -0.93
CA VAL A 26 4.35 -4.26 0.16
C VAL A 26 3.67 -4.68 1.47
N ASP A 27 4.44 -4.80 2.55
CA ASP A 27 3.92 -4.99 3.90
C ASP A 27 3.52 -3.63 4.50
N ILE A 28 2.26 -3.25 4.29
CA ILE A 28 1.73 -1.94 4.70
C ILE A 28 1.50 -1.88 6.21
N THR A 29 2.06 -0.87 6.86
CA THR A 29 1.96 -0.66 8.31
C THR A 29 1.15 0.58 8.69
N SER A 30 1.14 1.61 7.83
CA SER A 30 0.44 2.86 8.10
C SER A 30 0.00 3.56 6.81
N MET A 31 -1.02 4.42 6.90
CA MET A 31 -1.57 5.12 5.73
C MET A 31 -2.10 6.50 6.10
N SER A 32 -1.95 7.44 5.18
CA SER A 32 -2.60 8.76 5.21
C SER A 32 -3.08 9.14 3.81
N ALA A 33 -4.10 9.98 3.71
CA ALA A 33 -4.58 10.49 2.42
C ALA A 33 -4.94 11.98 2.55
N ASN A 34 -4.42 12.80 1.63
CA ASN A 34 -4.69 14.24 1.62
C ASN A 34 -4.26 14.87 0.29
N ARG A 35 -4.85 16.02 -0.08
CA ARG A 35 -4.45 16.83 -1.26
C ARG A 35 -4.34 16.05 -2.58
N GLY A 36 -5.15 15.00 -2.75
CA GLY A 36 -5.12 14.15 -3.94
C GLY A 36 -3.99 13.12 -3.99
N LEU A 37 -3.30 12.91 -2.88
CA LEU A 37 -2.28 11.90 -2.69
C LEU A 37 -2.73 10.85 -1.66
N ILE A 38 -2.32 9.62 -1.90
CA ILE A 38 -2.29 8.54 -0.90
C ILE A 38 -0.82 8.37 -0.49
N CYS A 39 -0.59 8.26 0.81
CA CYS A 39 0.73 8.01 1.40
C CYS A 39 0.65 6.75 2.26
N VAL A 40 1.62 5.86 2.10
CA VAL A 40 1.66 4.56 2.76
C VAL A 40 3.04 4.36 3.37
N GLY A 41 3.11 4.00 4.64
CA GLY A 41 4.34 3.53 5.28
C GLY A 41 4.39 2.00 5.26
N ASP A 42 5.59 1.44 5.14
CA ASP A 42 5.78 -0.01 5.14
C ASP A 42 6.70 -0.52 6.25
N ALA A 43 6.79 -1.84 6.36
CA ALA A 43 7.58 -2.55 7.35
C ALA A 43 9.11 -2.43 7.16
N ASP A 44 9.55 -2.06 5.96
CA ASP A 44 10.96 -1.90 5.59
C ASP A 44 11.44 -0.44 5.73
N GLY A 45 10.58 0.46 6.22
CA GLY A 45 10.92 1.86 6.47
C GLY A 45 10.76 2.80 5.28
N PHE A 46 10.13 2.32 4.19
CA PHE A 46 9.79 3.15 3.06
C PHE A 46 8.44 3.82 3.23
N VAL A 47 8.36 5.00 2.63
CA VAL A 47 7.14 5.74 2.43
C VAL A 47 6.85 5.77 0.94
N HIS A 48 5.66 5.31 0.56
CA HIS A 48 5.14 5.28 -0.79
C HIS A 48 4.07 6.36 -0.93
N LEU A 49 4.13 7.12 -2.02
CA LEU A 49 3.25 8.21 -2.37
C LEU A 49 2.70 7.93 -3.76
N ALA A 50 1.40 8.14 -3.93
CA ALA A 50 0.75 8.01 -5.23
C ALA A 50 -0.32 9.08 -5.41
N ASN A 51 -0.39 9.61 -6.63
CA ASN A 51 -1.49 10.46 -7.10
C ASN A 51 -2.64 9.58 -7.63
N ARG A 52 -3.64 10.20 -8.27
CA ARG A 52 -4.76 9.48 -8.90
C ARG A 52 -4.37 8.56 -10.05
N SER A 53 -3.22 8.81 -10.69
CA SER A 53 -2.66 7.96 -11.73
C SER A 53 -1.94 6.73 -11.16
N LEU A 54 -1.81 6.66 -9.84
CA LEU A 54 -1.07 5.62 -9.11
C LEU A 54 0.42 5.57 -9.49
N ASP A 55 0.98 6.70 -9.93
CA ASP A 55 2.41 6.82 -10.24
C ASP A 55 3.23 6.55 -8.96
N PRO A 56 4.09 5.51 -8.94
CA PRO A 56 4.81 5.14 -7.72
C PRO A 56 5.96 6.13 -7.45
N CYS A 57 5.86 6.86 -6.35
CA CYS A 57 6.95 7.62 -5.76
C CYS A 57 7.27 7.03 -4.39
N ARG A 58 8.52 6.65 -4.10
CA ARG A 58 8.88 6.16 -2.77
C ARG A 58 10.25 6.65 -2.32
N PHE A 59 10.41 6.77 -1.02
CA PHE A 59 11.69 7.11 -0.39
C PHE A 59 11.82 6.38 0.94
N GLN A 60 13.05 6.16 1.40
CA GLN A 60 13.30 5.57 2.70
C GLN A 60 13.23 6.67 3.76
N ALA A 61 12.29 6.55 4.70
CA ALA A 61 12.10 7.52 5.78
C ALA A 61 12.76 7.05 7.09
N HIS A 62 12.80 5.73 7.30
CA HIS A 62 13.33 5.09 8.49
C HIS A 62 14.17 3.87 8.09
N GLU A 63 15.09 3.45 8.96
CA GLU A 63 15.87 2.21 8.75
C GLU A 63 15.03 0.94 8.96
N LEU A 64 13.96 1.07 9.73
CA LEU A 64 13.03 0.02 10.14
C LEU A 64 11.59 0.51 9.88
N PHE A 65 10.59 -0.25 10.35
CA PHE A 65 9.18 -0.02 10.04
C PHE A 65 8.68 1.43 10.27
N VAL A 66 7.77 1.87 9.40
CA VAL A 66 7.05 3.14 9.56
C VAL A 66 5.80 2.92 10.39
N SER A 67 5.77 3.41 11.62
CA SER A 67 4.64 3.22 12.54
C SER A 67 3.46 4.15 12.24
N HIS A 68 3.76 5.41 11.87
CA HIS A 68 2.74 6.42 11.60
C HIS A 68 3.12 7.27 10.41
N VAL A 69 2.12 7.65 9.61
CA VAL A 69 2.22 8.58 8.50
C VAL A 69 1.06 9.57 8.61
N VAL A 70 1.35 10.86 8.59
CA VAL A 70 0.33 11.92 8.63
C VAL A 70 0.66 13.02 7.64
N MET A 71 -0.25 13.24 6.68
CA MET A 71 -0.22 14.41 5.80
C MET A 71 -1.00 15.58 6.42
N MET A 72 -0.31 16.66 6.74
CA MET A 72 -0.91 17.84 7.37
C MET A 72 -1.97 18.49 6.47
N LYS A 73 -3.09 18.91 7.06
CA LYS A 73 -4.22 19.50 6.32
C LYS A 73 -3.95 20.90 5.78
N ARG A 74 -3.21 21.71 6.55
CA ARG A 74 -3.04 23.16 6.29
C ARG A 74 -1.61 23.54 5.85
N SER A 75 -0.70 22.60 5.78
CA SER A 75 0.70 22.82 5.37
C SER A 75 1.18 21.67 4.48
N ASN A 76 2.20 21.94 3.67
CA ASN A 76 2.84 20.91 2.84
C ASN A 76 3.89 20.14 3.66
N VAL A 77 3.43 19.51 4.75
CA VAL A 77 4.28 18.76 5.68
C VAL A 77 3.75 17.34 5.78
N LEU A 78 4.66 16.40 5.56
CA LEU A 78 4.48 14.98 5.81
C LEU A 78 5.23 14.64 7.09
N VAL A 79 4.55 14.04 8.06
CA VAL A 79 5.16 13.55 9.30
C VAL A 79 5.15 12.04 9.29
N THR A 80 6.31 11.44 9.52
CA THR A 80 6.46 10.00 9.70
C THR A 80 7.13 9.70 11.03
N ILE A 81 6.75 8.57 11.63
CA ILE A 81 7.30 8.10 12.89
C ILE A 81 7.72 6.64 12.68
N GLY A 82 8.90 6.29 13.18
CA GLY A 82 9.43 4.93 13.22
C GLY A 82 10.49 4.87 14.31
N ASP A 83 10.17 4.16 15.40
CA ASP A 83 11.07 3.95 16.55
C ASP A 83 11.82 2.61 16.48
N GLY A 84 11.57 1.83 15.42
CA GLY A 84 12.19 0.53 15.17
C GLY A 84 11.52 -0.66 15.86
N ILE A 85 10.50 -0.42 16.71
CA ILE A 85 9.76 -1.47 17.41
C ILE A 85 8.37 -1.67 16.78
N ASP A 86 8.26 -2.65 15.88
CA ASP A 86 6.98 -3.02 15.28
C ASP A 86 6.03 -3.60 16.34
N PRO A 87 4.88 -2.98 16.63
CA PRO A 87 3.97 -3.42 17.70
C PRO A 87 3.15 -4.66 17.31
N ARG A 88 3.20 -5.09 16.05
CA ARG A 88 2.52 -6.30 15.58
C ARG A 88 3.17 -7.53 16.21
N SER A 89 2.38 -8.56 16.54
CA SER A 89 2.93 -9.83 17.01
C SER A 89 3.81 -10.47 15.93
N GLU A 90 4.76 -11.32 16.33
CA GLU A 90 5.65 -12.02 15.40
C GLU A 90 4.85 -12.81 14.35
N GLU A 91 3.80 -13.52 14.78
CA GLU A 91 2.90 -14.25 13.87
C GLU A 91 2.27 -13.33 12.80
N LEU A 92 1.77 -12.15 13.19
CA LEU A 92 1.17 -11.21 12.23
C LEU A 92 2.21 -10.63 11.28
N ARG A 93 3.44 -10.40 11.76
CA ARG A 93 4.55 -9.90 10.92
C ARG A 93 4.96 -10.95 9.90
N GLU A 94 5.08 -12.21 10.31
CA GLU A 94 5.39 -13.33 9.41
C GLU A 94 4.28 -13.53 8.37
N GLN A 95 3.01 -13.49 8.78
CA GLN A 95 1.88 -13.59 7.88
C GLN A 95 1.85 -12.44 6.86
N SER A 96 2.01 -11.19 7.33
CA SER A 96 2.01 -10.02 6.45
C SER A 96 3.18 -10.05 5.47
N LYS A 97 4.37 -10.42 5.96
CA LYS A 97 5.57 -10.60 5.15
C LYS A 97 5.38 -11.70 4.10
N ALA A 98 4.79 -12.84 4.45
CA ALA A 98 4.51 -13.92 3.51
C ALA A 98 3.56 -13.49 2.39
N ILE A 99 2.51 -12.71 2.73
CA ILE A 99 1.59 -12.13 1.74
C ILE A 99 2.33 -11.15 0.81
N ALA A 100 3.18 -10.29 1.36
CA ALA A 100 4.00 -9.36 0.59
C ALA A 100 5.03 -10.08 -0.31
N GLU A 101 5.62 -11.18 0.16
CA GLU A 101 6.53 -12.01 -0.65
C GLU A 101 5.80 -12.71 -1.80
N ALA A 102 4.64 -13.32 -1.54
CA ALA A 102 3.79 -13.89 -2.59
C ALA A 102 3.32 -12.83 -3.60
N GLY A 103 3.14 -11.59 -3.15
CA GLY A 103 2.85 -10.45 -4.01
C GLY A 103 3.97 -10.14 -5.02
N ARG A 104 5.23 -10.31 -4.62
CA ARG A 104 6.41 -10.01 -5.46
C ARG A 104 6.70 -11.10 -6.49
N THR A 105 6.27 -12.34 -6.27
CA THR A 105 6.44 -13.38 -7.29
C THR A 105 5.60 -13.04 -8.54
N PRO A 106 6.21 -13.03 -9.74
CA PRO A 106 5.44 -12.81 -10.97
C PRO A 106 4.45 -13.96 -11.14
N ASN A 107 3.20 -13.66 -11.50
CA ASN A 107 2.25 -14.72 -11.77
C ASN A 107 2.77 -15.52 -12.98
N ALA A 108 2.65 -16.85 -12.94
CA ALA A 108 3.11 -17.73 -14.03
C ALA A 108 2.48 -17.39 -15.40
N GLU A 109 1.34 -16.67 -15.40
CA GLU A 109 0.67 -16.16 -16.59
C GLU A 109 1.38 -14.93 -17.19
N ASP A 110 1.94 -14.04 -16.37
CA ASP A 110 2.70 -12.85 -16.82
C ASP A 110 4.00 -13.28 -17.52
N VAL A 111 4.65 -14.33 -17.00
CA VAL A 111 5.86 -14.92 -17.60
C VAL A 111 5.56 -15.59 -18.95
N ARG A 112 4.35 -16.14 -19.14
CA ARG A 112 3.93 -16.74 -20.41
C ARG A 112 3.65 -15.68 -21.47
N ALA A 113 2.97 -14.58 -21.11
CA ALA A 113 2.68 -13.48 -22.03
C ALA A 113 3.94 -12.81 -22.60
N ILE A 114 5.02 -12.70 -21.80
CA ILE A 114 6.32 -12.18 -22.26
C ILE A 114 6.99 -13.13 -23.27
N LYS A 115 6.81 -14.44 -23.13
CA LYS A 115 7.44 -15.44 -24.02
C LYS A 115 6.74 -15.60 -25.37
N THR A 116 5.47 -15.24 -25.50
CA THR A 116 4.72 -15.37 -26.77
C THR A 116 4.91 -14.21 -27.75
N ASN A 117 5.47 -13.07 -27.32
CA ASN A 117 5.67 -11.89 -28.19
C ASN A 117 7.08 -11.79 -28.82
N ASN A 118 7.89 -12.84 -28.71
CA ASN A 118 9.25 -12.90 -29.28
C ASN A 118 9.36 -13.90 -30.45
N PHE A 119 8.40 -13.90 -31.37
CA PHE A 119 8.52 -14.54 -32.68
C PHE A 119 7.86 -13.70 -33.77
#